data_AF-A0A319D0A7-F1
#
_entry.id   AF-A0A319D0A7-F1
#
_cell.length_a   1.000
_cell.length_b   1.000
_cell.length_c   1.000
_cell.angle_alpha   90.00
_cell.angle_beta   90.00
_cell.angle_gamma   90.00
#
_symmetry.space_group_name_H-M   'P 1'
#
loop_
_entity.id
_entity.type
_entity.pdbx_description
1 polymer ?
#
loop_
_entity_poly.entity_id
_entity_poly.type
_entity_poly.pdbx_seq_one_letter_code
_entity_poly.pdbx_strand_id
1 'polypeptide(L)' 'MSFLPNISSLPPHSPFQLTGECESDSHPNKLNLGQGVYKDENGQTWALPTIQKFFF' A
#
# COMPACT_ATOMS: atom_id res chain seq x y z
N MET A 1 2.04 -34.04 6.04
CA MET A 1 0.62 -33.60 6.04
C MET A 1 0.60 -32.09 6.20
N SER A 2 -0.04 -31.36 5.28
CA SER A 2 -0.19 -29.91 5.39
C SER A 2 -1.29 -29.59 6.41
N PHE A 3 -1.02 -28.65 7.32
CA PHE A 3 -1.96 -28.20 8.34
C PHE A 3 -3.07 -27.28 7.78
N LEU A 4 -3.03 -26.95 6.49
CA LEU A 4 -3.99 -26.07 5.83
C LEU A 4 -4.51 -26.73 4.54
N PRO A 5 -5.36 -27.78 4.65
CA PRO A 5 -5.74 -28.57 3.49
C PRO A 5 -6.72 -27.84 2.53
N ASN A 6 -7.50 -26.86 3.00
CA ASN A 6 -8.53 -26.17 2.21
C ASN A 6 -8.85 -24.78 2.76
N ILE A 7 -7.91 -23.83 2.69
CA ILE A 7 -8.23 -22.43 2.99
C ILE A 7 -8.64 -21.74 1.68
N SER A 8 -9.89 -21.26 1.64
CA SER A 8 -10.35 -20.38 0.56
C SER A 8 -9.82 -18.97 0.77
N SER A 9 -9.42 -18.31 -0.33
CA SER A 9 -9.00 -16.91 -0.29
C SER A 9 -10.17 -16.02 0.13
N LEU A 10 -9.95 -15.15 1.11
CA LEU A 10 -10.91 -14.12 1.47
C LEU A 10 -10.84 -12.98 0.46
N PRO A 11 -11.97 -12.33 0.14
CA PRO A 11 -11.94 -11.15 -0.72
C PRO A 11 -11.09 -10.06 -0.07
N PRO A 12 -10.27 -9.33 -0.85
CA PRO A 12 -9.49 -8.22 -0.33
C PRO A 12 -10.42 -7.12 0.18
N HIS A 13 -10.04 -6.48 1.29
CA HIS A 13 -10.78 -5.34 1.81
C HIS A 13 -10.57 -4.12 0.90
N SER A 14 -11.64 -3.36 0.64
CA SER A 14 -11.74 -2.38 -0.46
C SER A 14 -10.57 -1.38 -0.60
N PRO A 15 -10.02 -0.75 0.47
CA PRO A 15 -8.88 0.16 0.38
C PRO A 15 -7.57 -0.52 -0.07
N PHE A 16 -7.40 -1.82 0.22
CA PHE A 16 -6.24 -2.58 -0.22
C PHE A 16 -6.35 -2.96 -1.69
N GLN A 17 -7.57 -3.24 -2.17
CA GLN A 17 -7.82 -3.51 -3.58
C GLN A 17 -7.45 -2.28 -4.43
N LEU A 18 -7.90 -1.08 -4.06
CA LEU A 18 -7.59 0.16 -4.79
C LEU A 18 -6.08 0.44 -4.83
N THR A 19 -5.36 0.12 -3.76
CA THR A 19 -3.90 0.26 -3.71
C THR A 19 -3.22 -0.69 -4.70
N GLY A 20 -3.61 -1.97 -4.72
CA GLY A 20 -3.06 -2.94 -5.67
C GLY A 20 -3.38 -2.62 -7.14
N GLU A 21 -4.60 -2.13 -7.40
CA GLU A 21 -4.99 -1.66 -8.74
C GLU A 21 -4.13 -0.46 -9.18
N CYS A 22 -3.93 0.53 -8.30
CA CYS A 22 -3.06 1.66 -8.60
C CYS A 22 -1.58 1.25 -8.76
N GLU A 23 -1.10 0.26 -8.02
CA GLU A 23 0.27 -0.24 -8.16
C GLU A 23 0.50 -0.97 -9.49
N SER A 24 -0.49 -1.74 -9.93
CA SER A 24 -0.45 -2.50 -11.20
C SER A 24 -0.74 -1.66 -12.45
N ASP A 25 -1.31 -0.47 -12.31
CA ASP A 25 -1.50 0.48 -13.42
C ASP A 25 -0.13 0.96 -13.95
N SER A 26 0.04 0.95 -15.27
CA SER A 26 1.25 1.38 -15.98
C SER A 26 1.21 2.84 -16.42
N HIS A 27 0.09 3.54 -16.20
CA HIS A 27 -0.05 4.93 -16.57
C HIS A 27 0.95 5.81 -15.80
N PRO A 28 1.74 6.65 -16.49
CA PRO A 28 2.82 7.41 -15.85
C PRO A 28 2.32 8.46 -14.85
N ASN A 29 1.06 8.89 -14.96
CA ASN A 29 0.44 9.90 -14.09
C ASN A 29 -0.63 9.30 -13.17
N LYS A 30 -0.52 8.02 -12.82
CA LYS A 30 -1.46 7.36 -11.89
C LYS A 30 -1.40 7.99 -10.49
N LEU A 31 -2.55 8.10 -9.83
CA LEU A 31 -2.67 8.72 -8.52
C LEU A 31 -3.51 7.84 -7.59
N ASN A 32 -2.94 7.47 -6.44
CA ASN A 32 -3.65 6.74 -5.41
C ASN A 32 -4.34 7.73 -4.43
N LEU A 33 -5.66 7.87 -4.54
CA LEU A 33 -6.50 8.64 -3.62
C LEU A 33 -7.25 7.75 -2.60
N GLY A 34 -7.09 6.42 -2.69
CA GLY A 34 -7.74 5.47 -1.79
C GLY A 34 -6.95 5.22 -0.51
N GLN A 35 -5.64 5.45 -0.54
CA GLN A 35 -4.76 5.24 0.61
C GLN A 35 -4.65 6.51 1.47
N GLY A 36 -5.09 6.44 2.73
CA GLY A 36 -4.98 7.54 3.71
C GLY A 36 -3.57 7.72 4.29
N VAL A 37 -2.55 7.81 3.43
CA VAL A 37 -1.14 7.94 3.81
C VAL A 37 -0.62 9.31 3.39
N TYR A 38 0.15 9.95 4.27
CA TYR A 38 0.82 11.21 3.95
C TYR A 38 1.81 11.02 2.79
N LYS A 39 1.64 11.87 1.77
CA LYS A 39 2.54 11.98 0.64
C LYS A 39 3.29 13.30 0.70
N ASP A 40 4.56 13.27 0.30
CA ASP A 40 5.33 14.50 0.07
C ASP A 40 4.96 15.14 -1.27
N GLU A 41 5.65 16.23 -1.62
CA GLU A 41 5.45 16.99 -2.87
C GLU A 41 5.71 16.16 -4.14
N ASN A 42 6.40 15.03 -4.02
CA ASN A 42 6.71 14.13 -5.13
C ASN A 42 5.80 12.88 -5.14
N GLY A 43 4.76 12.83 -4.30
CA GLY A 43 3.86 11.68 -4.20
C GLY A 43 4.46 10.47 -3.47
N GLN A 44 5.59 10.62 -2.79
CA GLN A 44 6.25 9.56 -2.04
C GLN A 44 5.73 9.51 -0.60
N THR A 45 5.67 8.30 -0.01
CA THR A 45 5.26 8.14 1.38
C THR A 45 6.24 8.88 2.30
N TRP A 46 5.72 9.83 3.07
CA TRP A 46 6.55 10.69 3.89
C TRP A 46 6.77 10.10 5.28
N ALA A 47 8.04 9.89 5.65
CA ALA A 47 8.43 9.57 7.01
C ALA A 47 8.85 10.83 7.76
N LEU A 48 8.38 10.99 8.99
CA LEU A 48 8.71 12.14 9.84
C LEU A 48 10.23 12.17 10.13
N PRO A 49 10.90 13.33 9.99
CA PRO A 49 12.34 13.45 10.23
C PRO A 49 12.78 13.00 11.63
N THR A 50 11.94 13.22 12.64
CA THR A 50 12.21 12.80 14.02
C THR A 50 12.25 11.29 14.17
N ILE A 51 11.42 10.56 13.42
CA ILE A 51 11.40 9.08 13.44
C ILE A 51 12.65 8.55 12.74
N GLN A 52 13.04 9.16 11.62
CA GLN A 52 14.26 8.77 10.90
C GLN A 52 15.52 8.93 11.78
N LYS A 53 15.64 10.05 12.50
CA LYS A 53 16.76 10.30 13.43
C LYS A 53 16.81 9.34 14.62
N PHE A 54 15.68 8.72 14.98
CA PHE A 54 15.61 7.79 16.09
C PHE A 54 15.96 6.35 15.67
N PHE A 55 15.70 5.99 14.41
CA PHE A 55 15.94 4.65 13.87
C PHE A 55 17.32 4.45 13.21
N PHE A 56 18.08 5.52 12.99
CA PHE A 56 19.44 5.50 12.42
C PHE A 56 20.50 5.95 13.43
#